data_AF-A0A2M6ZK03-F1
#
_entry.id   AF-A0A2M6ZK03-F1
#
_cell.length_a   1.000
_cell.length_b   1.000
_cell.length_c   1.000
_cell.angle_alpha   90.00
_cell.angle_beta   90.00
_cell.angle_gamma   90.00
#
_symmetry.space_group_name_H-M   'P 1'
#
loop_
_entity.id
_entity.type
_entity.pdbx_description
1 polymer ?
#
loop_
_entity_poly.entity_id
_entity_poly.type
_entity_poly.pdbx_seq_one_letter_code
_entity_poly.pdbx_strand_id
1 'polypeptide(L)'
;LHTLPIETAILAGLTALRSSVIIAQTYTGSGGEMDSGPILGLSEPVPVDLRGRTLHELQAIAGKRVGNRPPGGWKDELEAVASVNQNRLKEGGDWIVLPPTVEDFAAGRFGADAAGCLHYRTDAGWQPVATVEYSPAGRVPRPALEFGTSA
;
A
#
# COMPACT_ATOMS: atom_id res chain seq x y z
N LEU A 1 7.32 -12.22 7.50
CA LEU A 1 7.00 -11.07 6.62
C LEU A 1 8.16 -10.08 6.66
N HIS A 2 8.49 -9.44 5.54
CA HIS A 2 9.51 -8.39 5.51
C HIS A 2 8.93 -7.08 6.06
N THR A 3 9.59 -6.48 7.05
CA THR A 3 9.27 -5.14 7.57
C THR A 3 9.91 -4.02 6.75
N LEU A 4 10.73 -4.36 5.75
CA LEU A 4 11.54 -3.41 4.99
C LEU A 4 10.74 -2.25 4.38
N PRO A 5 9.58 -2.47 3.71
CA PRO A 5 8.80 -1.35 3.17
C PRO A 5 8.28 -0.40 4.26
N ILE A 6 7.96 -0.95 5.43
CA ILE A 6 7.47 -0.18 6.59
C ILE A 6 8.60 0.64 7.21
N GLU A 7 9.78 0.03 7.36
CA GLU A 7 10.98 0.74 7.82
C GLU A 7 11.33 1.89 6.88
N THR A 8 11.32 1.65 5.56
CA THR A 8 11.57 2.70 4.55
C THR A 8 10.57 3.86 4.67
N ALA A 9 9.27 3.56 4.79
CA ALA A 9 8.24 4.56 4.94
C ALA A 9 8.41 5.40 6.22
N ILE A 10 8.70 4.74 7.35
CA ILE A 10 8.98 5.40 8.63
C ILE A 10 10.20 6.32 8.49
N LEU A 11 11.31 5.82 7.95
CA LEU A 11 12.55 6.59 7.80
C LEU A 11 12.42 7.78 6.84
N ALA A 12 11.52 7.67 5.86
CA ALA A 12 11.13 8.76 4.97
C ALA A 12 10.21 9.80 5.63
N GLY A 13 9.78 9.58 6.87
CA GLY A 13 8.92 10.50 7.61
C GLY A 13 7.44 10.45 7.19
N LEU A 14 7.01 9.38 6.52
CA LEU A 14 5.60 9.21 6.20
C LEU A 14 4.77 9.03 7.49
N THR A 15 3.66 9.74 7.59
CA THR A 15 2.79 9.75 8.77
C THR A 15 1.68 8.70 8.71
N ALA A 16 1.47 8.10 7.54
CA ALA A 16 0.48 7.06 7.32
C ALA A 16 0.94 6.06 6.25
N LEU A 17 0.39 4.86 6.32
CA LEU A 17 0.59 3.76 5.38
C LEU A 17 -0.75 3.41 4.73
N ARG A 18 -0.72 2.80 3.55
CA ARG A 18 -1.91 2.26 2.89
C ARG A 18 -1.61 0.87 2.35
N SER A 19 -2.62 0.01 2.34
CA SER A 19 -2.59 -1.28 1.66
C SER A 19 -3.25 -1.15 0.31
N SER A 20 -2.73 -1.88 -0.68
CA SER A 20 -3.23 -1.87 -2.05
C SER A 20 -3.47 -3.28 -2.56
N VAL A 21 -4.50 -3.45 -3.39
CA VAL A 21 -4.74 -4.65 -4.19
C VAL A 21 -4.45 -4.31 -5.65
N ILE A 22 -3.53 -5.05 -6.25
CA ILE A 22 -3.11 -4.84 -7.64
C ILE A 22 -3.44 -6.05 -8.50
N ILE A 23 -3.56 -5.85 -9.81
CA ILE A 23 -3.45 -6.95 -10.76
C ILE A 23 -1.98 -7.27 -10.98
N ALA A 24 -1.56 -8.47 -10.61
CA ALA A 24 -0.22 -8.94 -10.92
C ALA A 24 -0.05 -9.09 -12.44
N GLN A 25 0.98 -8.46 -13.00
CA GLN A 25 1.33 -8.61 -14.40
C GLN A 25 2.29 -9.78 -14.59
N THR A 26 2.28 -10.40 -15.77
CA THR A 26 3.18 -11.50 -16.10
C THR A 26 4.64 -11.02 -16.08
N TYR A 27 5.44 -11.66 -15.24
CA TYR A 27 6.87 -11.37 -15.10
C TYR A 27 7.63 -11.61 -16.41
N THR A 28 8.20 -10.57 -17.00
CA THR A 28 8.94 -10.62 -18.28
C THR A 28 10.44 -10.93 -18.12
N GLY A 29 10.94 -11.13 -16.89
CA GLY A 29 12.33 -11.50 -16.63
C GLY A 29 13.23 -10.36 -16.16
N SER A 30 12.84 -9.10 -16.37
CA SER A 30 13.50 -7.93 -15.79
C SER A 30 12.84 -7.58 -14.46
N GLY A 31 13.59 -7.69 -13.35
CA GLY A 31 13.13 -7.61 -11.95
C GLY A 31 12.43 -6.34 -11.47
N GLY A 32 11.90 -5.49 -12.35
CA GLY A 32 11.24 -4.22 -12.03
C GLY A 32 9.71 -4.21 -12.14
N GLU A 33 9.06 -5.26 -12.68
CA GLU A 33 7.63 -5.19 -13.07
C GLU A 33 6.65 -5.88 -12.11
N MET A 34 7.12 -6.47 -10.99
CA MET A 34 6.29 -7.34 -10.14
C MET A 34 5.09 -6.62 -9.48
N ASP A 35 5.26 -5.35 -9.10
CA ASP A 35 4.24 -4.54 -8.41
C ASP A 35 3.73 -3.36 -9.29
N SER A 36 3.78 -3.50 -10.61
CA SER A 36 3.54 -2.38 -11.56
C SER A 36 2.14 -2.35 -12.19
N GLY A 37 1.30 -3.34 -11.88
CA GLY A 37 -0.06 -3.41 -12.42
C GLY A 37 -1.02 -2.37 -11.85
N PRO A 38 -2.22 -2.23 -12.45
CA PRO A 38 -3.21 -1.28 -11.97
C PRO A 38 -3.63 -1.59 -10.53
N ILE A 39 -3.74 -0.53 -9.72
CA ILE A 39 -4.22 -0.61 -8.35
C ILE A 39 -5.75 -0.62 -8.36
N LEU A 40 -6.35 -1.79 -8.13
CA LEU A 40 -7.80 -1.92 -8.07
C LEU A 40 -8.38 -1.30 -6.81
N GLY A 41 -7.76 -1.61 -5.67
CA GLY A 41 -8.23 -1.23 -4.36
C GLY A 41 -7.14 -0.58 -3.54
N LEU A 42 -7.50 0.45 -2.78
CA LEU A 42 -6.64 1.15 -1.84
C LEU A 42 -7.36 1.28 -0.49
N SER A 43 -6.68 0.98 0.61
CA SER A 43 -7.24 1.23 1.95
C SER A 43 -7.26 2.71 2.27
N GLU A 44 -8.07 3.12 3.25
CA GLU A 44 -7.87 4.39 3.96
C GLU A 44 -6.43 4.47 4.57
N PRO A 45 -5.93 5.69 4.84
CA PRO A 45 -4.65 5.86 5.53
C PRO A 45 -4.67 5.22 6.92
N VAL A 46 -3.70 4.35 7.20
CA VAL A 46 -3.42 3.80 8.52
C VAL A 46 -2.31 4.63 9.17
N PRO A 47 -2.58 5.38 10.26
CA PRO A 47 -1.57 6.22 10.90
C PRO A 47 -0.37 5.40 11.41
N VAL A 48 0.83 5.94 11.16
CA VAL A 48 2.08 5.39 11.67
C VAL A 48 2.20 5.67 13.17
N ASP A 49 2.45 4.62 13.93
CA ASP A 49 2.70 4.66 15.37
C ASP A 49 4.20 4.51 15.64
N LEU A 50 4.87 5.60 15.99
CA LEU A 50 6.31 5.60 16.34
C LEU A 50 6.58 5.07 17.76
N ARG A 51 5.55 4.64 18.50
CA ARG A 51 5.68 4.04 19.84
C ARG A 51 6.40 4.95 20.84
N GLY A 52 6.14 6.25 20.75
CA GLY A 52 6.78 7.27 21.59
C GLY A 52 8.20 7.64 21.20
N ARG A 53 8.74 7.07 20.09
CA ARG A 53 10.03 7.48 19.52
C ARG A 53 9.86 8.67 18.58
N THR A 54 10.96 9.38 18.40
CA THR A 54 11.11 10.39 17.36
C THR A 54 11.66 9.77 16.08
N LEU A 55 11.37 10.40 14.93
CA LEU A 55 11.97 10.01 13.64
C LEU A 55 13.50 10.01 13.70
N HIS A 56 14.09 11.01 14.35
CA HIS A 56 15.54 11.14 14.47
C HIS A 56 16.18 9.97 15.25
N GLU A 57 15.56 9.52 16.35
CA GLU A 57 16.04 8.34 17.08
C GLU A 57 16.04 7.08 16.20
N LEU A 58 14.98 6.88 15.41
CA LEU A 58 14.85 5.73 14.52
C LEU A 58 15.86 5.77 13.37
N GLN A 59 16.11 6.96 12.81
CA GLN A 59 17.16 7.18 11.81
C GLN A 59 18.57 6.91 12.38
N ALA A 60 18.83 7.30 13.63
CA ALA A 60 20.08 7.00 14.30
C ALA A 60 20.30 5.50 14.53
N ILE A 61 19.22 4.73 14.76
CA ILE A 61 19.28 3.26 14.84
C ILE A 61 19.61 2.68 13.46
N ALA A 62 18.91 3.13 12.42
CA ALA A 62 19.19 2.70 11.05
C ALA A 62 20.66 2.95 10.64
N GLY A 63 21.21 4.11 10.99
CA GLY A 63 22.59 4.48 10.67
C GLY A 63 23.66 3.64 11.36
N LYS A 64 23.32 2.87 12.41
CA LYS A 64 24.23 1.94 13.10
C LYS A 64 24.25 0.54 12.46
N ARG A 65 23.32 0.25 11.55
CA ARG A 65 23.26 -1.04 10.86
C ARG A 65 24.37 -1.13 9.82
N VAL A 66 25.24 -2.12 9.96
CA VAL A 66 26.39 -2.33 9.07
C VAL A 66 26.23 -3.68 8.36
N GLY A 67 26.47 -3.69 7.06
CA GLY A 67 26.42 -4.90 6.24
C GLY A 67 24.99 -5.34 5.90
N ASN A 68 24.85 -6.61 5.53
CA ASN A 68 23.57 -7.18 5.10
C ASN A 68 22.65 -7.46 6.29
N ARG A 69 21.32 -7.43 6.03
CA ARG A 69 20.32 -7.79 7.04
C ARG A 69 20.60 -9.21 7.55
N PRO A 70 20.80 -9.42 8.86
CA PRO A 70 21.11 -10.74 9.40
C PRO A 70 19.89 -11.68 9.31
N PRO A 71 20.12 -13.01 9.33
CA PRO A 71 19.04 -13.99 9.40
C PRO A 71 18.13 -13.72 10.61
N GLY A 72 16.83 -13.58 10.37
CA GLY A 72 15.86 -13.27 11.40
C GLY A 72 15.73 -11.79 11.78
N GLY A 73 16.34 -10.87 11.01
CA GLY A 73 16.18 -9.43 11.18
C GLY A 73 17.23 -8.78 12.08
N TRP A 74 17.30 -7.45 12.03
CA TRP A 74 18.15 -6.61 12.86
C TRP A 74 17.83 -6.71 14.35
N LYS A 75 16.58 -7.06 14.71
CA LYS A 75 16.08 -7.21 16.10
C LYS A 75 16.31 -5.96 16.95
N ASP A 76 16.34 -4.79 16.31
CA ASP A 76 16.45 -3.50 16.97
C ASP A 76 15.08 -2.83 17.10
N GLU A 77 15.06 -1.67 17.75
CA GLU A 77 13.83 -0.92 18.00
C GLU A 77 13.12 -0.48 16.71
N LEU A 78 13.88 -0.15 15.65
CA LEU A 78 13.29 0.24 14.38
C LEU A 78 12.51 -0.93 13.75
N GLU A 79 13.08 -2.14 13.78
CA GLU A 79 12.35 -3.32 13.33
C GLU A 79 11.14 -3.62 14.22
N ALA A 80 11.24 -3.41 15.53
CA ALA A 80 10.11 -3.58 16.45
C ALA A 80 8.96 -2.59 16.14
N VAL A 81 9.27 -1.30 15.94
CA VAL A 81 8.30 -0.27 15.53
C VAL A 81 7.68 -0.62 14.17
N ALA A 82 8.50 -1.05 13.21
CA ALA A 82 8.02 -1.46 11.90
C ALA A 82 7.11 -2.70 11.97
N SER A 83 7.41 -3.66 12.86
CA SER A 83 6.58 -4.84 13.07
C SER A 83 5.19 -4.49 13.62
N VAL A 84 5.12 -3.55 14.57
CA VAL A 84 3.84 -3.04 15.08
C VAL A 84 3.03 -2.37 13.99
N ASN A 85 3.66 -1.48 13.20
CA ASN A 85 2.99 -0.80 12.09
C ASN A 85 2.57 -1.77 10.99
N GLN A 86 3.35 -2.83 10.72
CA GLN A 86 2.95 -3.87 9.79
C GLN A 86 1.68 -4.59 10.25
N ASN A 87 1.54 -4.91 11.54
CA ASN A 87 0.32 -5.54 12.03
C ASN A 87 -0.87 -4.58 11.99
N ARG A 88 -0.67 -3.31 12.35
CA ARG A 88 -1.70 -2.27 12.19
C ARG A 88 -2.14 -2.13 10.73
N LEU A 89 -1.20 -2.22 9.78
CA LEU A 89 -1.50 -2.15 8.35
C LEU A 89 -2.25 -3.40 7.85
N LYS A 90 -1.99 -4.59 8.40
CA LYS A 90 -2.82 -5.77 8.09
C LYS A 90 -4.26 -5.57 8.52
N GLU A 91 -4.46 -5.12 9.76
CA GLU A 91 -5.79 -4.99 10.36
C GLU A 91 -6.58 -3.83 9.76
N GLY A 92 -5.97 -2.65 9.67
CA GLY A 92 -6.60 -1.42 9.16
C GLY A 92 -6.51 -1.25 7.64
N GLY A 93 -5.67 -2.04 6.97
CA GLY A 93 -5.45 -2.00 5.53
C GLY A 93 -5.90 -3.28 4.86
N ASP A 94 -5.08 -4.34 4.92
CA ASP A 94 -5.29 -5.58 4.16
C ASP A 94 -6.68 -6.19 4.37
N TRP A 95 -7.13 -6.31 5.63
CA TRP A 95 -8.44 -6.88 5.98
C TRP A 95 -9.61 -6.02 5.51
N ILE A 96 -9.38 -4.72 5.35
CA ILE A 96 -10.39 -3.77 4.89
C ILE A 96 -10.47 -3.76 3.36
N VAL A 97 -9.34 -3.75 2.67
CA VAL A 97 -9.30 -3.55 1.22
C VAL A 97 -9.46 -4.84 0.42
N LEU A 98 -8.88 -5.95 0.87
CA LEU A 98 -8.78 -7.16 0.05
C LEU A 98 -10.16 -7.79 -0.24
N PRO A 99 -10.99 -8.13 0.77
CA PRO A 99 -12.27 -8.79 0.51
C PRO A 99 -13.20 -8.01 -0.44
N PRO A 100 -13.52 -6.72 -0.21
CA PRO A 100 -14.46 -6.01 -1.06
C PRO A 100 -13.89 -5.70 -2.46
N THR A 101 -12.56 -5.56 -2.60
CA THR A 101 -11.95 -5.42 -3.93
C THR A 101 -12.15 -6.69 -4.76
N VAL A 102 -11.96 -7.87 -4.16
CA VAL A 102 -12.17 -9.15 -4.82
C VAL A 102 -13.64 -9.35 -5.19
N GLU A 103 -14.57 -8.96 -4.30
CA GLU A 103 -16.01 -9.00 -4.58
C GLU A 103 -16.39 -8.12 -5.78
N ASP A 104 -15.91 -6.88 -5.83
CA ASP A 104 -16.17 -5.96 -6.94
C ASP A 104 -15.56 -6.46 -8.25
N PHE A 105 -14.36 -7.05 -8.18
CA PHE A 105 -13.72 -7.70 -9.32
C PHE A 105 -14.54 -8.87 -9.85
N ALA A 106 -14.97 -9.78 -8.95
CA ALA A 106 -15.81 -10.92 -9.31
C ALA A 106 -17.20 -10.49 -9.85
N ALA A 107 -17.73 -9.36 -9.39
CA ALA A 107 -18.97 -8.77 -9.88
C ALA A 107 -18.83 -8.05 -11.23
N GLY A 108 -17.63 -8.05 -11.84
CA GLY A 108 -17.37 -7.38 -13.12
C GLY A 108 -17.49 -5.86 -13.03
N ARG A 109 -17.16 -5.28 -11.87
CA ARG A 109 -17.17 -3.81 -11.70
C ARG A 109 -15.89 -3.15 -12.17
N PHE A 110 -14.83 -3.89 -12.45
CA PHE A 110 -13.60 -3.35 -13.03
C PHE A 110 -13.51 -3.69 -14.52
N GLY A 111 -12.96 -2.76 -15.28
CA GLY A 111 -12.63 -2.93 -16.70
C GLY A 111 -11.43 -2.08 -17.07
N ALA A 112 -10.74 -2.42 -18.16
CA ALA A 112 -9.71 -1.58 -18.74
C ALA A 112 -10.13 -1.23 -20.18
N ASP A 113 -9.84 -0.02 -20.62
CA ASP A 113 -10.02 0.37 -22.02
C ASP A 113 -8.81 -0.04 -22.89
N ALA A 114 -8.85 0.31 -24.17
CA ALA A 114 -7.78 -0.01 -25.12
C ALA A 114 -6.44 0.69 -24.80
N ALA A 115 -6.45 1.79 -24.03
CA ALA A 115 -5.25 2.47 -23.56
C ALA A 115 -4.73 1.88 -22.23
N GLY A 116 -5.42 0.90 -21.66
CA GLY A 116 -5.10 0.32 -20.36
C GLY A 116 -5.58 1.15 -19.18
N CYS A 117 -6.42 2.17 -19.40
CA CYS A 117 -6.97 2.98 -18.31
C CYS A 117 -8.04 2.20 -17.54
N LEU A 118 -7.90 2.18 -16.21
CA LEU A 118 -8.83 1.50 -15.32
C LEU A 118 -10.18 2.23 -15.28
N HIS A 119 -11.25 1.46 -15.39
CA HIS A 119 -12.63 1.91 -15.28
C HIS A 119 -13.33 1.13 -14.18
N TYR A 120 -14.23 1.81 -13.48
CA TYR A 120 -15.05 1.23 -12.43
C TYR A 120 -16.55 1.44 -12.71
N ARG A 121 -17.36 0.40 -12.51
CA ARG A 121 -18.81 0.42 -12.74
C ARG A 121 -19.57 0.74 -11.45
N THR A 122 -20.25 1.88 -11.49
CA THR A 122 -21.23 2.29 -10.48
C THR A 122 -22.65 2.14 -11.01
N ASP A 123 -23.65 2.48 -10.21
CA ASP A 123 -25.05 2.52 -10.65
C ASP A 123 -25.29 3.62 -11.70
N ALA A 124 -24.42 4.65 -11.74
CA ALA A 124 -24.42 5.68 -12.77
C ALA A 124 -23.72 5.24 -14.07
N GLY A 125 -23.14 4.03 -14.09
CA GLY A 125 -22.40 3.48 -15.23
C GLY A 125 -20.89 3.41 -15.02
N TRP A 126 -20.17 3.22 -16.12
CA TRP A 126 -18.72 3.14 -16.16
C TRP A 126 -18.08 4.52 -16.07
N GLN A 127 -17.06 4.65 -15.23
CA GLN A 127 -16.26 5.87 -15.13
C GLN A 127 -14.76 5.54 -15.02
N PRO A 128 -13.87 6.37 -15.59
CA PRO A 128 -12.44 6.20 -15.45
C PRO A 128 -12.00 6.50 -14.01
N VAL A 129 -11.10 5.66 -13.48
CA VAL A 129 -10.57 5.77 -12.11
C VAL A 129 -9.07 5.50 -12.10
N ALA A 130 -8.35 6.09 -11.14
CA ALA A 130 -7.01 5.60 -10.80
C ALA A 130 -7.09 4.34 -9.93
N THR A 131 -8.06 4.31 -9.01
CA THR A 131 -8.29 3.20 -8.08
C THR A 131 -9.66 3.36 -7.41
N VAL A 132 -10.05 2.40 -6.57
CA VAL A 132 -11.19 2.54 -5.65
C VAL A 132 -10.66 2.51 -4.22
N GLU A 133 -11.00 3.52 -3.43
CA GLU A 133 -10.68 3.52 -2.01
C GLU A 133 -11.76 2.75 -1.24
N TYR A 134 -11.35 1.79 -0.41
CA TYR A 134 -12.23 0.96 0.41
C TYR A 134 -12.05 1.28 1.89
N SER A 135 -13.18 1.35 2.60
CA SER A 135 -13.30 1.61 4.02
C SER A 135 -14.44 0.76 4.62
N PRO A 136 -14.53 0.64 5.95
CA PRO A 136 -15.73 0.08 6.60
C PRO A 136 -17.02 0.86 6.27
N ALA A 137 -16.92 2.15 5.91
CA ALA A 137 -18.05 2.99 5.55
C ALA A 137 -18.53 2.78 4.10
N GLY A 138 -17.75 2.06 3.28
CA GLY A 138 -18.06 1.80 1.88
C GLY A 138 -16.87 2.03 0.98
N ARG A 139 -17.15 2.28 -0.30
CA ARG A 139 -16.15 2.40 -1.36
C ARG A 139 -16.32 3.68 -2.16
N VAL A 140 -15.21 4.33 -2.48
CA VAL A 140 -15.17 5.61 -3.18
C VAL A 140 -14.25 5.48 -4.40
N PRO A 141 -14.81 5.49 -5.62
CA PRO A 141 -14.01 5.55 -6.84
C PRO A 141 -13.18 6.84 -6.85
N ARG A 142 -11.86 6.71 -7.03
CA ARG A 142 -10.94 7.86 -7.05
C ARG A 142 -10.57 8.20 -8.50
N PRO A 143 -10.80 9.43 -8.97
CA PRO A 143 -10.57 9.79 -10.36
C PRO A 143 -9.09 9.74 -10.73
N ALA A 144 -8.81 9.47 -12.00
CA ALA A 144 -7.44 9.31 -12.51
C ALA A 144 -6.55 10.57 -12.38
N LEU A 145 -7.15 11.75 -12.21
CA LEU A 145 -6.45 13.04 -12.19
C LEU A 145 -5.88 13.44 -10.81
N GLU A 146 -6.18 12.69 -9.73
CA GLU A 146 -5.82 13.09 -8.35
C GLU A 146 -4.52 12.46 -7.80
N PHE A 147 -3.93 11.47 -8.46
CA PHE A 147 -2.76 10.73 -7.93
C PHE A 147 -1.38 11.25 -8.39
N GLY A 148 -1.30 12.51 -8.84
CA GLY A 148 -0.12 13.03 -9.54
C GLY A 148 0.27 14.49 -9.28
N THR A 149 -0.09 15.08 -8.15
CA THR A 149 0.45 16.40 -7.75
C THR A 149 0.84 16.45 -6.28
N SER A 150 2.03 15.93 -5.98
CA SER A 150 2.91 16.55 -4.99
C SER A 150 4.23 16.85 -5.71
N ALA A 151 4.44 18.14 -5.98
CA ALA A 151 5.72 18.70 -6.37
C ALA A 151 6.67 18.77 -5.17
#